data_AF-A0A7G9YX44-F1
#
_entry.id   AF-A0A7G9YX44-F1
#
_cell.length_a   1.000
_cell.length_b   1.000
_cell.length_c   1.000
_cell.angle_alpha   90.00
_cell.angle_beta   90.00
_cell.angle_gamma   90.00
#
_symmetry.space_group_name_H-M   'P 1'
#
loop_
_entity.id
_entity.type
_entity.pdbx_description
1 polymer ?
#
loop_
_entity_poly.entity_id
_entity_poly.type
_entity_poly.pdbx_seq_one_letter_code
_entity_poly.pdbx_strand_id
1 'polypeptide(L)'
;MKLPDEDVELFYKLHPALLFYTNQQKGVAKDVTTIEDFMELPVEEKVHARTFGRRLSKIGLRGAWFAILEGEIVAGGSTRAEVEQILGGIIPKEKRNFVYVFRLRGK
;
A
#
# COMPACT_ATOMS: atom_id res chain seq x y z
N MET A 1 12.92 -9.88 18.66
CA MET A 1 12.97 -9.11 19.91
C MET A 1 11.53 -8.72 20.25
N LYS A 2 11.01 -9.07 21.43
CA LYS A 2 9.71 -8.57 21.89
C LYS A 2 9.99 -7.37 22.79
N LEU A 3 9.43 -6.21 22.44
CA LEU A 3 9.54 -5.00 23.25
C LEU A 3 8.51 -5.05 24.40
N PRO A 4 8.80 -4.38 25.53
CA PRO A 4 7.80 -4.04 26.53
C PRO A 4 6.61 -3.28 25.92
N ASP A 5 5.41 -3.45 26.48
CA ASP A 5 4.20 -2.82 25.93
C ASP A 5 4.30 -1.29 25.88
N GLU A 6 4.93 -0.65 26.88
CA GLU A 6 5.19 0.79 26.90
C GLU A 6 6.07 1.26 25.72
N ASP A 7 7.09 0.48 25.38
CA ASP A 7 7.98 0.79 24.24
C ASP A 7 7.25 0.60 22.91
N VAL A 8 6.33 -0.37 22.84
CA VAL A 8 5.47 -0.60 21.67
C VAL A 8 4.51 0.58 21.49
N GLU A 9 3.85 1.04 22.55
CA GLU A 9 2.97 2.20 22.50
C GLU A 9 3.73 3.47 22.10
N LEU A 10 4.91 3.69 22.68
CA LEU A 10 5.76 4.82 22.34
C LEU A 10 6.21 4.78 20.87
N PHE A 11 6.57 3.59 20.37
CA PHE A 11 6.91 3.39 18.97
C PHE A 11 5.74 3.80 18.06
N TYR A 12 4.53 3.28 18.30
CA TYR A 12 3.37 3.62 17.47
C TYR A 12 3.01 5.10 17.54
N LYS A 13 3.20 5.76 18.69
CA LYS A 13 3.00 7.20 18.84
C LYS A 13 3.98 8.04 18.01
N LEU A 14 5.25 7.62 17.94
CA LEU A 14 6.31 8.36 17.23
C LEU A 14 6.44 7.97 15.75
N HIS A 15 5.93 6.80 15.37
CA HIS A 15 6.10 6.24 14.04
C HIS A 15 5.63 7.16 12.90
N PRO A 16 4.45 7.81 12.96
CA PRO A 16 4.00 8.75 11.94
C PRO A 16 4.97 9.92 11.72
N ALA A 17 5.45 10.53 12.80
CA ALA A 17 6.38 11.66 12.75
C ALA A 17 7.73 11.25 12.15
N LEU A 18 8.21 10.05 12.47
CA LEU A 18 9.46 9.51 11.95
C LEU A 18 9.39 9.27 10.42
N LEU A 19 8.27 8.71 9.95
CA LEU A 19 8.03 8.49 8.52
C LEU A 19 7.91 9.80 7.76
N PHE A 20 7.16 10.77 8.30
CA PHE A 20 7.02 12.09 7.70
C PHE A 20 8.36 12.82 7.60
N TYR A 21 9.16 12.83 8.68
CA TYR A 21 10.51 13.40 8.69
C TYR A 21 11.40 12.75 7.61
N THR A 22 11.37 11.42 7.51
CA THR A 22 12.14 10.69 6.49
C THR A 22 11.68 11.07 5.08
N ASN A 23 10.38 11.25 4.87
CA ASN A 23 9.84 11.72 3.60
C ASN A 23 10.36 13.11 3.23
N GLN A 24 10.41 14.06 4.18
CA GLN A 24 10.99 15.38 3.95
C GLN A 24 12.46 15.32 3.53
N GLN A 25 13.25 14.43 4.14
CA GLN A 25 14.67 14.25 3.81
C GLN A 25 14.89 13.58 2.44
N LYS A 26 14.00 12.67 2.03
CA LYS A 26 14.17 11.84 0.82
C LYS A 26 13.35 12.30 -0.39
N GLY A 27 12.37 13.18 -0.19
CA GLY A 27 11.52 13.72 -1.25
C GLY A 27 10.70 12.66 -1.98
N VAL A 28 10.20 11.64 -1.27
CA VAL A 28 9.45 10.53 -1.87
C VAL A 28 8.05 10.97 -2.31
N ALA A 29 7.34 11.69 -1.46
CA ALA A 29 6.08 12.37 -1.75
C ALA A 29 6.31 13.88 -1.62
N LYS A 30 6.56 14.54 -2.75
CA LYS A 30 7.02 15.94 -2.81
C LYS A 30 5.93 16.97 -2.52
N ASP A 31 4.67 16.59 -2.73
CA ASP A 31 3.52 17.49 -2.61
C ASP A 31 2.88 17.46 -1.22
N VAL A 32 3.51 16.75 -0.27
CA VAL A 32 2.97 16.54 1.08
C VAL A 32 3.74 17.36 2.10
N THR A 33 3.02 18.26 2.78
CA THR A 33 3.59 19.25 3.71
C THR A 33 3.16 19.07 5.16
N THR A 34 2.15 18.24 5.43
CA THR A 34 1.65 17.92 6.78
C THR A 34 1.76 16.43 7.09
N ILE A 35 1.75 16.09 8.38
CA ILE A 35 1.79 14.69 8.83
C ILE A 35 0.46 14.01 8.50
N GLU A 36 -0.65 14.74 8.64
CA GLU A 36 -2.00 14.26 8.35
C GLU A 36 -2.12 13.85 6.87
N ASP A 37 -1.76 14.74 5.95
CA ASP A 37 -1.75 14.44 4.51
C ASP A 37 -0.83 13.26 4.19
N PHE A 38 0.29 13.16 4.91
CA PHE A 38 1.26 12.07 4.75
C PHE A 38 0.71 10.72 5.22
N MET A 39 -0.07 10.70 6.29
CA MET A 39 -0.69 9.49 6.83
C MET A 39 -1.91 9.05 6.01
N GLU A 40 -2.56 9.98 5.30
CA GLU A 40 -3.60 9.66 4.32
C GLU A 40 -3.06 9.13 3.00
N LEU A 41 -1.74 9.25 2.76
CA LEU A 41 -1.15 8.68 1.56
C LEU A 41 -1.20 7.14 1.62
N PRO A 42 -1.52 6.49 0.49
CA PRO A 42 -1.47 5.04 0.38
C PRO A 42 -0.03 4.50 0.24
N VAL A 43 0.91 5.02 1.04
CA VAL A 43 2.33 4.63 1.01
C VAL A 43 2.46 3.16 1.37
N GLU A 44 1.67 2.71 2.34
CA GLU A 44 1.64 1.31 2.75
C GLU A 44 1.26 0.42 1.57
N GLU A 45 0.21 0.73 0.82
CA GLU A 45 -0.24 -0.05 -0.32
C GLU A 45 0.80 -0.08 -1.43
N LYS A 46 1.55 1.01 -1.66
CA LYS A 46 2.67 1.03 -2.62
C LYS A 46 3.83 0.14 -2.16
N VAL A 47 4.15 0.14 -0.87
CA VAL A 47 5.19 -0.74 -0.29
C VAL A 47 4.76 -2.21 -0.38
N HIS A 48 3.50 -2.50 -0.05
CA HIS A 48 2.91 -3.83 -0.20
C HIS A 48 2.89 -4.26 -1.67
N ALA A 49 2.49 -3.39 -2.60
CA ALA A 49 2.52 -3.68 -4.04
C ALA A 49 3.91 -4.07 -4.54
N ARG A 50 4.98 -3.42 -4.05
CA ARG A 50 6.36 -3.80 -4.38
C ARG A 50 6.74 -5.16 -3.80
N THR A 51 6.32 -5.43 -2.57
CA THR A 51 6.60 -6.69 -1.87
C THR A 51 5.85 -7.85 -2.53
N PHE A 52 4.54 -7.70 -2.76
CA PHE A 52 3.72 -8.64 -3.52
C PHE A 52 4.22 -8.79 -4.94
N GLY A 53 4.56 -7.70 -5.62
CA GLY A 53 5.13 -7.75 -6.97
C GLY A 53 6.35 -8.67 -7.05
N ARG A 54 7.27 -8.58 -6.09
CA ARG A 54 8.43 -9.48 -5.99
C ARG A 54 8.01 -10.93 -5.70
N ARG A 55 7.10 -11.16 -4.76
CA ARG A 55 6.64 -12.51 -4.36
C ARG A 55 5.90 -13.21 -5.50
N LEU A 56 4.96 -12.52 -6.13
CA LEU A 56 4.14 -13.00 -7.24
C LEU A 56 4.99 -13.23 -8.50
N SER A 57 6.00 -12.41 -8.76
CA SER A 57 6.95 -12.67 -9.84
C SER A 57 7.79 -13.92 -9.59
N LYS A 58 8.20 -14.19 -8.34
CA LYS A 58 8.98 -15.38 -7.99
C LYS A 58 8.20 -16.68 -8.20
N ILE A 59 6.88 -16.66 -8.05
CA ILE A 59 6.01 -17.81 -8.30
C ILE A 59 5.58 -17.94 -9.77
N GLY A 60 6.11 -17.09 -10.66
CA GLY A 60 5.92 -17.22 -12.11
C GLY A 60 4.74 -16.45 -12.70
N LEU A 61 4.00 -15.67 -11.91
CA LEU A 61 2.95 -14.81 -12.46
C LEU A 61 3.58 -13.68 -13.29
N ARG A 62 2.95 -13.34 -14.41
CA ARG A 62 3.42 -12.30 -15.33
C ARG A 62 2.23 -11.53 -15.91
N GLY A 63 2.37 -10.21 -16.00
CA GLY A 63 1.44 -9.36 -16.73
C GLY A 63 0.07 -9.14 -16.08
N ALA A 64 -0.22 -9.80 -14.95
CA ALA A 64 -1.47 -9.66 -14.22
C ALA A 64 -1.60 -8.33 -13.47
N TRP A 65 -2.83 -7.95 -13.18
CA TRP A 65 -3.23 -6.80 -12.38
C TRP A 65 -3.71 -7.25 -11.01
N PHE A 66 -3.39 -6.47 -9.99
CA PHE A 66 -3.77 -6.74 -8.61
C PHE A 66 -4.24 -5.46 -7.93
N ALA A 67 -5.18 -5.62 -7.01
CA ALA A 67 -5.66 -4.55 -6.13
C ALA A 67 -5.29 -4.87 -4.69
N ILE A 68 -4.78 -3.87 -3.98
CA ILE A 68 -4.45 -3.93 -2.55
C ILE A 68 -5.34 -2.94 -1.82
N LEU A 69 -5.85 -3.36 -0.66
CA LEU A 69 -6.54 -2.51 0.30
C LEU A 69 -6.05 -2.92 1.70
N GLU A 70 -5.63 -1.94 2.52
CA GLU A 70 -5.18 -2.20 3.91
C GLU A 70 -4.09 -3.29 3.98
N GLY A 71 -3.18 -3.31 2.99
CA GLY A 71 -2.08 -4.29 2.90
C GLY A 71 -2.44 -5.68 2.36
N GLU A 72 -3.71 -5.95 2.06
CA GLU A 72 -4.17 -7.26 1.57
C GLU A 72 -4.54 -7.24 0.08
N ILE A 73 -4.25 -8.33 -0.65
CA ILE A 73 -4.70 -8.48 -2.04
C ILE A 73 -6.19 -8.80 -2.03
N VAL A 74 -7.00 -7.87 -2.51
CA VAL A 74 -8.47 -7.99 -2.54
C VAL A 74 -9.00 -8.45 -3.89
N ALA A 75 -8.25 -8.25 -4.96
CA ALA A 75 -8.62 -8.72 -6.29
C ALA A 75 -7.39 -8.91 -7.19
N GLY A 76 -7.51 -9.80 -8.19
CA GLY A 76 -6.54 -10.00 -9.24
C GLY A 76 -7.24 -10.29 -10.58
N GLY A 77 -6.58 -9.96 -11.69
CA GLY A 77 -7.14 -10.13 -13.03
C GLY A 77 -6.10 -10.02 -14.13
N SER A 78 -6.48 -10.39 -15.33
CA SER A 78 -5.62 -10.26 -16.52
C SER A 78 -5.60 -8.83 -17.05
N THR A 79 -6.65 -8.06 -16.75
CA THR A 79 -6.79 -6.65 -17.16
C THR A 79 -7.18 -5.75 -15.99
N ARG A 80 -6.90 -4.45 -16.10
CA ARG A 80 -7.30 -3.47 -15.10
C ARG A 80 -8.83 -3.37 -14.95
N ALA A 81 -9.56 -3.41 -16.07
CA ALA A 81 -11.02 -3.29 -16.07
C ALA A 81 -11.69 -4.46 -15.34
N GLU A 82 -11.17 -5.68 -15.53
CA GLU A 82 -11.62 -6.87 -14.80
C GLU A 82 -11.45 -6.70 -13.29
N VAL A 83 -10.29 -6.21 -12.85
CA VAL A 83 -10.03 -5.92 -11.43
C VAL A 83 -11.00 -4.85 -10.90
N GLU A 84 -11.20 -3.74 -11.62
CA GLU A 84 -12.13 -2.68 -11.20
C GLU A 84 -13.58 -3.16 -11.10
N GLN A 85 -14.01 -4.05 -12.00
CA GLN A 85 -15.34 -4.65 -11.94
C GLN A 85 -15.51 -5.54 -10.70
N ILE A 86 -14.51 -6.37 -10.38
CA ILE A 86 -14.49 -7.21 -9.18
C ILE A 86 -14.56 -6.33 -7.92
N LEU A 87 -13.74 -5.27 -7.86
CA LEU A 87 -13.75 -4.32 -6.74
C LEU A 87 -15.12 -3.65 -6.56
N GLY A 88 -15.83 -3.39 -7.66
CA GLY A 88 -17.17 -2.83 -7.65
C GLY A 88 -18.21 -3.69 -6.92
N GLY A 89 -18.02 -5.02 -6.92
CA GLY A 89 -18.90 -5.98 -6.26
C GLY A 89 -18.49 -6.35 -4.83
N ILE A 90 -17.21 -6.18 -4.48
CA ILE A 90 -16.66 -6.57 -3.16
C ILE A 90 -16.58 -5.39 -2.20
N ILE A 91 -16.17 -4.21 -2.69
CA ILE A 91 -15.77 -3.08 -1.83
C ILE A 91 -16.86 -1.98 -1.84
N PRO A 92 -17.33 -1.57 -0.64
CA PRO A 92 -18.23 -0.42 -0.48
C PRO A 92 -17.65 0.85 -1.13
N LYS A 93 -18.51 1.73 -1.67
CA LYS A 93 -18.06 2.90 -2.45
C LYS A 93 -17.09 3.80 -1.70
N GLU A 94 -17.28 3.91 -0.40
CA GLU A 94 -16.52 4.75 0.52
C GLU A 94 -15.08 4.27 0.67
N LYS A 95 -14.87 2.94 0.60
CA LYS A 95 -13.55 2.32 0.75
C LYS A 95 -12.75 2.24 -0.56
N ARG A 96 -13.34 2.59 -1.71
CA ARG A 96 -12.68 2.47 -3.02
C ARG A 96 -11.50 3.42 -3.20
N ASN A 97 -11.53 4.58 -2.55
CA ASN A 97 -10.44 5.57 -2.64
C ASN A 97 -9.13 5.07 -2.03
N PHE A 98 -9.19 4.07 -1.13
CA PHE A 98 -8.04 3.48 -0.47
C PHE A 98 -7.47 2.27 -1.22
N VAL A 99 -8.11 1.87 -2.33
CA VAL A 99 -7.64 0.73 -3.12
C VAL A 99 -6.51 1.16 -4.03
N TYR A 100 -5.37 0.51 -3.90
CA TYR A 100 -4.25 0.68 -4.82
C TYR A 100 -4.21 -0.46 -5.85
N VAL A 101 -4.41 -0.11 -7.12
CA VAL A 101 -4.32 -1.07 -8.24
C VAL A 101 -2.95 -0.95 -8.90
N PHE A 102 -2.25 -2.07 -9.05
CA PHE A 102 -0.95 -2.12 -9.71
C PHE A 102 -0.85 -3.26 -10.73
N ARG A 103 -0.01 -3.05 -11.74
CA ARG A 103 0.33 -4.07 -12.74
C ARG A 103 1.62 -4.77 -12.36
N LEU A 104 1.61 -6.09 -12.38
CA LEU A 104 2.79 -6.90 -12.22
C LEU A 104 3.64 -6.84 -13.50
N ARG A 105 4.79 -6.17 -13.43
CA ARG A 105 5.79 -6.20 -14.52
C ARG A 105 6.53 -7.53 -14.44
N GLY A 106 6.31 -8.40 -15.43
CA GLY A 106 7.13 -9.59 -15.62
C GLY A 106 8.56 -9.18 -15.97
N LYS A 107 9.53 -9.83 -15.33
CA LYS A 107 10.93 -9.83 -15.78
C LYS A 107 11.11 -10.90 -16.85
#